data_AF-A0AA43TNF5-F1
#
_entry.id   AF-A0AA43TNF5-F1
#
_cell.length_a   1.000
_cell.length_b   1.000
_cell.length_c   1.000
_cell.angle_alpha   90.00
_cell.angle_beta   90.00
_cell.angle_gamma   90.00
#
_symmetry.space_group_name_H-M   'P 1'
#
loop_
_entity.id
_entity.type
_entity.pdbx_description
1 polymer ?
#
loop_
_entity_poly.entity_id
_entity_poly.type
_entity_poly.pdbx_seq_one_letter_code
_entity_poly.pdbx_strand_id
1 'polypeptide(L)'
;MRVQVQQQFVLSCQKTARQRLAVFSVGVCSAVLFPLLWVSLNQSHQQQAEREKTLNAIQLSLSQLVDVERLYSVFVEHNAELKQLSSDIEQRGLVPADWTMRQIKLSKLEATRAEAEVYLDSIAQSPTVYFIPERFEAKVADSKDDLFRWRQGSIDAVFVTILGRYYARKPQ
;
A
#
# COMPACT_ATOMS: atom_id res chain seq x y z
N MET A 1 -51.72 98.94 18.52
CA MET A 1 -51.77 97.51 18.08
C MET A 1 -50.65 97.23 17.07
N ARG A 2 -49.41 96.98 17.51
CA ARG A 2 -48.31 96.53 16.61
C ARG A 2 -47.31 95.55 17.25
N VAL A 3 -47.58 95.09 18.47
CA VAL A 3 -46.59 94.29 19.25
C VAL A 3 -46.82 92.78 19.16
N GLN A 4 -48.01 92.32 18.75
CA GLN A 4 -48.33 90.88 18.72
C GLN A 4 -47.87 90.11 17.46
N VAL A 5 -47.50 90.79 16.38
CA VAL A 5 -47.14 90.10 15.12
C VAL A 5 -45.68 89.63 15.11
N GLN A 6 -44.81 90.20 15.95
CA GLN A 6 -43.38 89.90 15.94
C GLN A 6 -43.00 88.62 16.70
N GLN A 7 -43.84 88.13 17.63
CA GLN A 7 -43.53 86.94 18.44
C GLN A 7 -43.84 85.60 17.73
N GLN A 8 -44.75 85.57 16.76
CA GLN A 8 -45.10 84.32 16.07
C GLN A 8 -44.02 83.86 15.05
N PHE A 9 -43.24 84.79 14.47
CA PHE A 9 -42.18 84.43 13.52
C PHE A 9 -40.95 83.81 14.20
N VAL A 10 -40.63 84.22 15.43
CA VAL A 10 -39.44 83.73 16.16
C VAL A 10 -39.61 82.28 16.62
N LEU A 11 -40.81 81.90 17.04
CA LEU A 11 -41.12 80.53 17.51
C LEU A 11 -41.18 79.51 16.37
N SER A 12 -41.60 79.94 15.17
CA SER A 12 -41.66 79.04 14.00
C SER A 12 -40.25 78.73 13.47
N CYS A 13 -39.31 79.68 13.52
CA CYS A 13 -37.93 79.47 13.08
C CYS A 13 -37.13 78.54 14.02
N GLN A 14 -37.42 78.54 15.33
CA GLN A 14 -36.78 77.66 16.31
C GLN A 14 -37.18 76.17 16.18
N LYS A 15 -38.44 75.88 15.82
CA LYS A 15 -38.90 74.48 15.62
C LYS A 15 -38.22 73.83 14.42
N THR A 16 -38.07 74.55 13.31
CA THR A 16 -37.42 74.03 12.09
C THR A 16 -35.92 73.83 12.27
N ALA A 17 -35.26 74.71 13.04
CA ALA A 17 -33.85 74.56 13.38
C ALA A 17 -33.57 73.34 14.28
N ARG A 18 -34.42 73.08 15.29
CA ARG A 18 -34.29 71.90 16.17
C ARG A 18 -34.57 70.58 15.44
N GLN A 19 -35.54 70.54 14.53
CA GLN A 19 -35.80 69.35 13.72
C GLN A 19 -34.65 69.05 12.74
N ARG A 20 -34.05 70.09 12.14
CA ARG A 20 -32.87 69.93 11.28
C ARG A 20 -31.65 69.45 12.07
N LEU A 21 -31.39 70.01 13.25
CA LEU A 21 -30.31 69.56 14.14
C LEU A 21 -30.49 68.10 14.59
N ALA A 22 -31.72 67.67 14.89
CA ALA A 22 -32.00 66.28 15.26
C ALA A 22 -31.80 65.30 14.10
N VAL A 23 -32.18 65.67 12.88
CA VAL A 23 -31.95 64.85 11.68
C VAL A 23 -30.45 64.78 11.34
N PHE A 24 -29.71 65.88 11.50
CA PHE A 24 -28.25 65.87 11.35
C PHE A 24 -27.55 65.04 12.44
N SER A 25 -27.98 65.11 13.71
CA SER A 25 -27.38 64.29 14.76
C SER A 25 -27.65 62.79 14.58
N VAL A 26 -28.86 62.42 14.15
CA VAL A 26 -29.20 61.02 13.86
C VAL A 26 -28.47 60.52 12.61
N GLY A 27 -28.38 61.35 11.57
CA GLY A 27 -27.62 61.04 10.35
C GLY A 27 -26.14 60.81 10.64
N VAL A 28 -25.50 61.69 11.42
CA VAL A 28 -24.08 61.55 11.80
C VAL A 28 -23.85 60.31 12.67
N CYS A 29 -24.74 60.01 13.64
CA CYS A 29 -24.63 58.78 14.43
C CYS A 29 -24.78 57.53 13.56
N SER A 30 -25.73 57.49 12.62
CA SER A 30 -25.89 56.35 11.71
C SER A 30 -24.68 56.19 10.78
N ALA A 31 -24.14 57.28 10.25
CA ALA A 31 -22.99 57.27 9.34
C ALA A 31 -21.69 56.78 10.01
N VAL A 32 -21.58 56.88 11.34
CA VAL A 32 -20.42 56.38 12.09
C VAL A 32 -20.65 54.96 12.62
N LEU A 33 -21.88 54.63 13.07
CA LEU A 33 -22.17 53.31 13.66
C LEU A 33 -22.21 52.19 12.62
N PHE A 34 -22.75 52.43 11.42
CA PHE A 34 -22.83 51.40 10.37
C PHE A 34 -21.46 50.93 9.87
N PRO A 35 -20.48 51.81 9.57
CA PRO A 35 -19.14 51.38 9.18
C PRO A 35 -18.41 50.63 10.31
N LEU A 36 -18.57 51.06 11.57
CA LEU A 36 -17.97 50.37 12.71
C LEU A 36 -18.54 48.96 12.89
N LEU A 37 -19.85 48.80 12.76
CA LEU A 37 -20.49 47.48 12.79
C LEU A 37 -20.02 46.61 11.63
N TRP A 38 -19.92 47.16 10.41
CA TRP A 38 -19.44 46.45 9.24
C TRP A 38 -18.00 45.95 9.40
N VAL A 39 -17.10 46.81 9.91
CA VAL A 39 -15.71 46.43 10.19
C VAL A 39 -15.67 45.33 11.25
N SER A 40 -16.42 45.45 12.34
CA SER A 40 -16.44 44.42 13.40
C SER A 40 -16.98 43.08 12.90
N LEU A 41 -18.04 43.08 12.07
CA LEU A 41 -18.61 41.87 11.50
C LEU A 41 -17.60 41.21 10.56
N ASN A 42 -17.00 41.99 9.66
CA ASN A 42 -16.06 41.47 8.69
C ASN A 42 -14.80 40.91 9.38
N GLN A 43 -14.35 41.55 10.45
CA GLN A 43 -13.23 41.06 11.26
C GLN A 43 -13.59 39.77 12.02
N SER A 44 -14.82 39.66 12.53
CA SER A 44 -15.32 38.42 13.15
C SER A 44 -15.43 37.26 12.15
N HIS A 45 -15.89 37.53 10.93
CA HIS A 45 -15.96 36.53 9.85
C HIS A 45 -14.57 36.06 9.42
N GLN A 46 -13.60 36.98 9.31
CA GLN A 46 -12.22 36.62 9.02
C GLN A 46 -11.61 35.75 10.13
N GLN A 47 -11.86 36.09 11.41
CA GLN A 47 -11.37 35.29 12.53
C GLN A 47 -12.01 33.90 12.58
N GLN A 48 -13.30 33.77 12.25
CA GLN A 48 -13.97 32.47 12.15
C GLN A 48 -13.42 31.64 10.99
N ALA A 49 -13.24 32.25 9.81
CA ALA A 49 -12.66 31.56 8.66
C ALA A 49 -11.22 31.08 8.93
N GLU A 50 -10.39 31.86 9.63
CA GLU A 50 -9.05 31.44 10.03
C GLU A 50 -9.08 30.31 11.08
N ARG A 51 -10.05 30.32 12.01
CA ARG A 51 -10.26 29.20 12.95
C ARG A 51 -10.69 27.92 12.24
N GLU A 52 -11.57 28.00 11.25
CA GLU A 52 -12.00 26.84 10.46
C GLU A 52 -10.85 26.29 9.61
N LYS A 53 -10.03 27.15 8.99
CA LYS A 53 -8.83 26.72 8.27
C LYS A 53 -7.83 26.03 9.17
N THR A 54 -7.56 26.58 10.35
CA THR A 54 -6.61 25.98 11.30
C THR A 54 -7.13 24.66 11.86
N LEU A 55 -8.42 24.56 12.17
CA LEU A 55 -9.03 23.28 12.58
C LEU A 55 -8.96 22.22 11.48
N ASN A 56 -9.30 22.58 10.24
CA ASN A 56 -9.17 21.67 9.10
C ASN A 56 -7.72 21.24 8.87
N ALA A 57 -6.75 22.16 8.99
CA ALA A 57 -5.33 21.84 8.85
C ALA A 57 -4.84 20.87 9.95
N ILE A 58 -5.29 21.05 11.19
CA ILE A 58 -4.99 20.14 12.32
C ILE A 58 -5.65 18.79 12.11
N GLN A 59 -6.90 18.75 11.63
CA GLN A 59 -7.60 17.50 11.35
C GLN A 59 -6.91 16.71 10.24
N LEU A 60 -6.42 17.40 9.21
CA LEU A 60 -5.71 16.78 8.08
C LEU A 60 -4.33 16.25 8.49
N SER A 61 -3.61 16.96 9.35
CA SER A 61 -2.33 16.48 9.91
C SER A 61 -2.51 15.29 10.86
N LEU A 62 -3.59 15.27 11.66
CA LEU A 62 -3.94 14.11 12.49
C LEU A 62 -4.29 12.89 11.63
N SER A 63 -5.05 13.03 10.55
CA SER A 63 -5.31 11.91 9.64
C SER A 63 -4.03 11.36 9.00
N GLN A 64 -3.10 12.24 8.61
CA GLN A 64 -1.81 11.83 8.06
C GLN A 64 -0.97 11.06 9.09
N LEU A 65 -0.99 11.48 10.35
CA LEU A 65 -0.30 10.77 11.45
C LEU A 65 -0.87 9.36 11.67
N VAL A 66 -2.20 9.22 11.67
CA VAL A 66 -2.87 7.91 11.80
C VAL A 66 -2.52 6.99 10.62
N ASP A 67 -2.48 7.53 9.41
CA ASP A 67 -2.08 6.76 8.22
C ASP A 67 -0.62 6.32 8.29
N VAL A 68 0.29 7.18 8.76
CA VAL A 68 1.70 6.84 8.97
C VAL A 68 1.86 5.77 10.05
N GLU A 69 1.14 5.88 11.17
CA GLU A 69 1.17 4.89 12.24
C GLU A 69 0.66 3.51 11.78
N ARG A 70 -0.41 3.50 10.96
CA ARG A 70 -0.90 2.28 10.31
C ARG A 70 0.12 1.69 9.34
N LEU A 71 0.76 2.51 8.50
CA LEU A 71 1.79 2.02 7.59
C LEU A 71 3.00 1.46 8.35
N TYR A 72 3.36 2.08 9.47
CA TYR A 72 4.42 1.61 10.34
C TYR A 72 4.06 0.27 10.99
N SER A 73 2.84 0.08 11.50
CA SER A 73 2.44 -1.20 12.10
C SER A 73 2.44 -2.34 11.08
N VAL A 74 1.95 -2.11 9.86
CA VAL A 74 2.02 -3.06 8.74
C VAL A 74 3.47 -3.40 8.40
N PHE A 75 4.36 -2.40 8.37
CA PHE A 75 5.79 -2.63 8.12
C PHE A 75 6.46 -3.45 9.23
N VAL A 76 6.11 -3.21 10.50
CA VAL A 76 6.63 -3.98 11.63
C VAL A 76 6.18 -5.44 11.57
N GLU A 77 4.90 -5.68 11.29
CA GLU A 77 4.34 -7.02 11.11
C GLU A 77 5.02 -7.77 9.96
N HIS A 78 5.14 -7.11 8.80
CA HIS A 78 5.82 -7.71 7.64
C HIS A 78 7.30 -8.04 7.93
N ASN A 79 8.02 -7.20 8.66
CA ASN A 79 9.39 -7.51 9.06
C ASN A 79 9.47 -8.67 10.06
N ALA A 80 8.48 -8.82 10.93
CA ALA A 80 8.41 -9.96 11.83
C ALA A 80 8.20 -11.27 11.03
N GLU A 81 7.30 -11.26 10.05
CA GLU A 81 7.09 -12.39 9.13
C GLU A 81 8.36 -12.73 8.36
N LEU A 82 9.07 -11.74 7.81
CA LEU A 82 10.33 -11.96 7.08
C LEU A 82 11.42 -12.55 7.99
N LYS A 83 11.53 -12.08 9.24
CA LYS A 83 12.47 -12.65 10.21
C LYS A 83 12.11 -14.09 10.57
N GLN A 84 10.82 -14.38 10.76
CA GLN A 84 10.35 -15.73 11.04
C GLN A 84 10.65 -16.66 9.86
N LEU A 85 10.33 -16.23 8.63
CA LEU A 85 10.62 -16.99 7.43
C LEU A 85 12.13 -17.23 7.26
N SER A 86 12.96 -16.23 7.53
CA SER A 86 14.43 -16.38 7.50
C SER A 86 14.89 -17.41 8.52
N SER A 87 14.37 -17.36 9.75
CA SER A 87 14.70 -18.34 10.79
C SER A 87 14.25 -19.75 10.41
N ASP A 88 13.07 -19.90 9.83
CA ASP A 88 12.56 -21.18 9.35
C ASP A 88 13.42 -21.76 8.22
N ILE A 89 13.91 -20.91 7.31
CA ILE A 89 14.85 -21.28 6.24
C ILE A 89 16.17 -21.77 6.83
N GLU A 90 16.71 -21.07 7.82
CA GLU A 90 17.96 -21.45 8.52
C GLU A 90 17.80 -22.77 9.29
N GLN A 91 16.73 -22.93 10.07
CA GLN A 91 16.44 -24.15 10.82
C GLN A 91 16.26 -25.37 9.92
N ARG A 92 15.65 -25.19 8.75
CA ARG A 92 15.49 -26.23 7.73
C ARG A 92 16.77 -26.48 6.92
N GLY A 93 17.85 -25.73 7.17
CA GLY A 93 19.10 -25.86 6.44
C GLY A 93 18.99 -25.50 4.96
N LEU A 94 18.02 -24.64 4.60
CA LEU A 94 17.76 -24.20 3.22
C LEU A 94 18.54 -22.93 2.85
N VAL A 95 19.58 -22.60 3.62
CA VAL A 95 20.44 -21.43 3.41
C VAL A 95 21.11 -21.56 2.03
N PRO A 96 20.84 -20.66 1.06
CA PRO A 96 21.32 -20.83 -0.32
C PRO A 96 22.84 -21.01 -0.46
N ALA A 97 23.62 -20.44 0.47
CA ALA A 97 25.08 -20.57 0.51
C ALA A 97 25.55 -22.02 0.76
N ASP A 98 24.73 -22.84 1.42
CA ASP A 98 25.04 -24.23 1.77
C ASP A 98 24.69 -25.20 0.64
N TRP A 99 24.02 -24.74 -0.41
CA TRP A 99 23.60 -25.59 -1.52
C TRP A 99 24.46 -25.35 -2.76
N THR A 100 24.79 -26.44 -3.43
CA THR A 100 25.37 -26.43 -4.77
C THR A 100 24.30 -26.88 -5.74
N MET A 101 24.11 -26.11 -6.82
CA MET A 101 23.19 -26.45 -7.89
C MET A 101 23.99 -26.98 -9.08
N ARG A 102 23.54 -28.10 -9.63
CA ARG A 102 24.04 -28.66 -10.88
C ARG A 102 22.87 -28.94 -11.80
N GLN A 103 22.99 -28.55 -13.06
CA GLN A 103 22.03 -28.96 -14.08
C GLN A 103 22.33 -30.40 -14.51
N ILE A 104 21.32 -31.27 -14.44
CA ILE A 104 21.37 -32.63 -14.97
C ILE A 104 20.69 -32.63 -16.34
N LYS A 105 21.41 -33.12 -17.34
CA LYS A 105 20.93 -33.30 -18.71
C LYS A 105 21.34 -34.67 -19.23
N LEU A 106 20.48 -35.65 -19.04
CA LEU A 106 20.57 -36.95 -19.68
C LEU A 106 19.57 -36.98 -20.82
N SER A 107 20.06 -36.99 -22.05
CA SER A 107 19.23 -36.94 -23.25
C SER A 107 19.26 -38.30 -23.94
N LYS A 108 18.13 -39.01 -23.94
CA LYS A 108 17.92 -40.27 -24.65
C LYS A 108 19.04 -41.30 -24.39
N LEU A 109 19.32 -41.55 -23.12
CA LEU A 109 20.23 -42.60 -22.71
C LEU A 109 19.54 -43.95 -22.92
N GLU A 110 20.16 -44.83 -23.72
CA GLU A 110 19.79 -46.24 -23.76
C GLU A 110 20.39 -46.91 -22.52
N ALA A 111 19.54 -47.49 -21.70
CA ALA A 111 19.94 -48.16 -20.47
C ALA A 111 19.13 -49.45 -20.33
N THR A 112 19.71 -50.43 -19.64
CA THR A 112 18.93 -51.56 -19.13
C THR A 112 17.94 -51.06 -18.07
N ARG A 113 16.94 -51.87 -17.72
CA ARG A 113 15.99 -51.51 -16.67
C ARG A 113 16.66 -51.28 -15.33
N ALA A 114 17.59 -52.16 -14.96
CA ALA A 114 18.33 -52.05 -13.71
C ALA A 114 19.14 -50.75 -13.66
N GLU A 115 19.78 -50.37 -14.77
CA GLU A 115 20.50 -49.10 -14.85
C GLU A 115 19.56 -47.90 -14.76
N ALA A 116 18.41 -47.94 -15.44
CA ALA A 116 17.39 -46.89 -15.37
C ALA A 116 16.86 -46.69 -13.94
N GLU A 117 16.63 -47.79 -13.21
CA GLU A 117 16.25 -47.76 -11.80
C GLU A 117 17.34 -47.14 -10.93
N VAL A 118 18.60 -47.53 -11.12
CA VAL A 118 19.74 -46.92 -10.43
C VAL A 118 19.85 -45.42 -10.70
N TYR A 119 19.61 -44.96 -11.94
CA TYR A 119 19.61 -43.53 -12.25
C TYR A 119 18.48 -42.79 -11.51
N LEU A 120 17.30 -43.38 -11.45
CA LEU A 120 16.16 -42.81 -10.72
C LEU A 120 16.39 -42.77 -9.21
N ASP A 121 16.99 -43.81 -8.65
CA ASP A 121 17.36 -43.87 -7.23
C ASP A 121 18.45 -42.85 -6.91
N SER A 122 19.39 -42.62 -7.82
CA SER A 122 20.45 -41.63 -7.62
C SER A 122 19.94 -40.17 -7.58
N ILE A 123 18.75 -39.91 -8.15
CA ILE A 123 18.09 -38.60 -8.12
C ILE A 123 16.96 -38.53 -7.07
N ALA A 124 16.74 -39.61 -6.32
CA ALA A 124 15.72 -39.68 -5.29
C ALA A 124 15.99 -38.64 -4.18
N GLN A 125 14.91 -38.10 -3.62
CA GLN A 125 15.00 -37.05 -2.60
C GLN A 125 15.63 -37.59 -1.32
N SER A 126 16.61 -36.86 -0.79
CA SER A 126 17.23 -37.12 0.50
C SER A 126 17.25 -35.84 1.34
N PRO A 127 17.50 -35.91 2.66
CA PRO A 127 17.63 -34.70 3.49
C PRO A 127 18.74 -33.75 3.04
N THR A 128 19.71 -34.24 2.26
CA THR A 128 20.89 -33.47 1.80
C THR A 128 20.89 -33.21 0.31
N VAL A 129 19.97 -33.82 -0.45
CA VAL A 129 19.86 -33.65 -1.90
C VAL A 129 18.41 -33.57 -2.35
N TYR A 130 18.11 -32.66 -3.26
CA TYR A 130 16.79 -32.62 -3.90
C TYR A 130 16.92 -32.34 -5.40
N PHE A 131 16.04 -32.96 -6.16
CA PHE A 131 15.99 -32.83 -7.61
C PHE A 131 14.67 -32.17 -8.02
N ILE A 132 14.76 -31.11 -8.84
CA ILE A 132 13.62 -30.46 -9.47
C ILE A 132 13.58 -30.91 -10.93
N PRO A 133 12.64 -31.80 -11.31
CA PRO A 133 12.51 -32.26 -12.68
C PRO A 133 11.96 -31.14 -13.58
N GLU A 134 12.59 -30.94 -14.73
CA GLU A 134 12.06 -30.12 -15.84
C GLU A 134 11.42 -31.00 -16.91
N ARG A 135 12.03 -32.17 -17.18
CA ARG A 135 11.48 -33.17 -18.11
C ARG A 135 11.92 -34.56 -17.67
N PHE A 136 10.96 -35.47 -17.64
CA PHE A 136 11.21 -36.90 -17.49
C PHE A 136 10.48 -37.66 -18.59
N GLU A 137 11.20 -38.48 -19.34
CA GLU A 137 10.62 -39.42 -20.29
C GLU A 137 11.33 -40.76 -20.19
N ALA A 138 10.55 -41.84 -20.11
CA ALA A 138 11.01 -43.20 -20.30
C ALA A 138 10.24 -43.81 -21.48
N LYS A 139 10.94 -44.52 -22.36
CA LYS A 139 10.35 -45.23 -23.50
C LYS A 139 11.02 -46.59 -23.64
N VAL A 140 10.25 -47.62 -23.93
CA VAL A 140 10.80 -48.92 -24.31
C VAL A 140 11.52 -48.84 -25.65
N ALA A 141 12.54 -49.66 -25.85
CA ALA A 141 13.26 -49.71 -27.12
C ALA A 141 12.43 -50.36 -28.24
N ASP A 142 11.65 -51.39 -27.92
CA ASP A 142 10.70 -52.01 -28.86
C ASP A 142 9.28 -51.48 -28.63
N SER A 143 8.62 -51.07 -29.71
CA SER A 143 7.20 -50.72 -29.75
C SER A 143 6.24 -51.81 -29.25
N LYS A 144 6.66 -53.07 -29.23
CA LYS A 144 5.85 -54.20 -28.73
C LYS A 144 5.92 -54.39 -27.22
N ASP A 145 6.89 -53.75 -26.58
CA ASP A 145 7.12 -53.83 -25.14
C ASP A 145 6.32 -52.74 -24.39
N ASP A 146 6.18 -52.92 -23.08
CA ASP A 146 5.49 -52.00 -22.18
C ASP A 146 6.42 -51.69 -21.01
N LEU A 147 6.49 -50.44 -20.56
CA LEU A 147 7.30 -50.04 -19.41
C LEU A 147 6.89 -50.76 -18.12
N PHE A 148 5.62 -51.13 -17.98
CA PHE A 148 5.06 -51.71 -16.76
C PHE A 148 4.79 -53.21 -16.85
N ARG A 149 4.73 -53.78 -18.07
CA ARG A 149 4.30 -55.18 -18.30
C ARG A 149 5.20 -55.89 -19.29
N TRP A 150 6.21 -56.59 -18.78
CA TRP A 150 7.18 -57.31 -19.61
C TRP A 150 6.71 -58.70 -19.96
N ARG A 151 6.90 -59.07 -21.22
CA ARG A 151 6.57 -60.39 -21.75
C ARG A 151 7.86 -61.19 -21.93
N GLN A 152 7.71 -62.50 -21.97
CA GLN A 152 8.83 -63.37 -22.33
C GLN A 152 9.28 -63.03 -23.76
N GLY A 153 10.53 -62.59 -23.92
CA GLY A 153 11.08 -62.11 -25.19
C GLY A 153 11.17 -60.58 -25.35
N SER A 154 10.71 -59.79 -24.36
CA SER A 154 10.93 -58.34 -24.32
C SER A 154 12.43 -57.98 -24.28
N ILE A 155 12.81 -56.90 -24.96
CA ILE A 155 14.21 -56.46 -25.05
C ILE A 155 14.57 -55.67 -23.79
N ASP A 156 15.67 -56.03 -23.12
CA ASP A 156 16.15 -55.38 -21.89
C ASP A 156 16.71 -53.95 -22.06
N ALA A 157 16.00 -53.07 -22.77
CA ALA A 157 16.45 -51.72 -23.10
C ALA A 157 15.32 -50.69 -23.02
N VAL A 158 15.62 -49.57 -22.37
CA VAL A 158 14.76 -48.39 -22.25
C VAL A 158 15.55 -47.13 -22.60
N PHE A 159 14.91 -46.21 -23.29
CA PHE A 159 15.41 -44.86 -23.52
C PHE A 159 14.91 -43.94 -22.42
N VAL A 160 15.82 -43.37 -21.65
CA VAL A 160 15.53 -42.45 -20.55
C VAL A 160 16.02 -41.05 -20.89
N THR A 161 15.18 -40.05 -20.63
CA THR A 161 15.53 -38.64 -20.68
C THR A 161 15.21 -38.00 -19.34
N ILE A 162 16.22 -37.43 -18.68
CA ILE A 162 16.10 -36.72 -17.41
C ILE A 162 16.73 -35.34 -17.59
N LEU A 163 15.91 -34.31 -17.48
CA LEU A 163 16.33 -32.91 -17.45
C LEU A 163 15.85 -32.30 -16.13
N GLY A 164 16.73 -31.59 -15.46
CA GLY A 164 16.35 -30.84 -14.27
C GLY A 164 17.52 -30.24 -13.52
N ARG A 165 17.20 -29.71 -12.33
CA ARG A 165 18.17 -29.10 -11.44
C ARG A 165 18.34 -29.96 -10.20
N TYR A 166 19.59 -30.34 -9.94
CA TYR A 166 19.98 -31.10 -8.79
C TYR A 166 20.65 -30.18 -7.78
N TYR A 167 20.16 -30.21 -6.55
CA TYR A 167 20.69 -29.43 -5.45
C TYR A 167 21.27 -30.39 -4.43
N ALA A 168 22.53 -30.16 -4.07
CA ALA A 168 23.22 -30.93 -3.04
C ALA A 168 23.79 -29.98 -1.99
N ARG A 169 23.61 -30.34 -0.73
CA ARG A 169 24.24 -29.64 0.38
C ARG A 169 25.75 -29.81 0.29
N LYS A 170 26.50 -28.72 0.49
CA LYS A 170 27.96 -28.76 0.54
C LYS A 170 28.41 -29.67 1.69
N PRO A 171 29.40 -30.55 1.47
CA PRO A 171 30.03 -31.26 2.57
C PRO A 171 30.68 -30.23 3.51
N GLN A 172 30.43 -30.37 4.82
CA GLN A 172 31.09 -29.59 5.86
C GLN A 172 32.55 -30.02 6.03
#